data_AF-A0A9W9DGE2-F1
#
_entry.id   AF-A0A9W9DGE2-F1
#
_cell.length_a   1.000
_cell.length_b   1.000
_cell.length_c   1.000
_cell.angle_alpha   90.00
_cell.angle_beta   90.00
_cell.angle_gamma   90.00
#
_symmetry.space_group_name_H-M   'P 1'
#
loop_
_entity.id
_entity.type
_entity.pdbx_description
1 polymer ?
#
loop_
_entity_poly.entity_id
_entity_poly.type
_entity_poly.pdbx_seq_one_letter_code
_entity_poly.pdbx_strand_id
1 'polypeptide(L)'
;MVKILKQYFPEQWARQERAYQRVRHFMKTRKILQDKPWLDFGGAFFAVAVKEGNSEIYHLDWSDDREALTWVTGLGTWKGGDLRLVELDVQVPMKEGEALCGCMRQLVHSGSPIVSG
;
A
#
# COMPACT_ATOMS: atom_id res chain seq x y z
N MET A 1 -12.13 12.18 -0.72
CA MET A 1 -11.77 11.38 -1.91
C MET A 1 -13.00 10.91 -2.71
N VAL A 2 -13.98 10.24 -2.09
CA VAL A 2 -15.22 9.72 -2.73
C VAL A 2 -15.97 10.71 -3.64
N LYS A 3 -16.03 12.00 -3.26
CA LYS A 3 -16.74 13.03 -4.05
C LYS A 3 -16.07 13.33 -5.40
N ILE A 4 -14.74 13.25 -5.50
CA ILE A 4 -14.01 13.60 -6.74
C ILE A 4 -14.23 12.54 -7.81
N LEU A 5 -14.01 11.26 -7.47
CA LEU A 5 -14.22 10.17 -8.43
C LEU A 5 -15.69 10.09 -8.85
N LYS A 6 -16.63 10.20 -7.89
CA LYS A 6 -18.05 10.15 -8.22
C LYS A 6 -18.49 11.28 -9.16
N GLN A 7 -17.89 12.47 -9.05
CA GLN A 7 -18.25 13.64 -9.84
C GLN A 7 -17.56 13.68 -11.22
N TYR A 8 -16.25 13.41 -11.26
CA TYR A 8 -15.43 13.60 -12.46
C TYR A 8 -15.09 12.28 -13.19
N PHE A 9 -15.15 11.15 -12.50
CA PHE A 9 -14.79 9.83 -13.03
C PHE A 9 -15.83 8.76 -12.63
N PRO A 10 -17.11 8.94 -12.99
CA PRO A 10 -18.22 8.14 -12.46
C PRO A 10 -18.13 6.66 -12.80
N GLU A 11 -17.52 6.30 -13.93
CA GLU A 11 -17.30 4.91 -14.32
C GLU A 11 -16.27 4.22 -13.45
N GLN A 12 -15.13 4.89 -13.19
CA GLN A 12 -14.09 4.41 -12.29
C GLN A 12 -14.64 4.29 -10.87
N TRP A 13 -15.42 5.28 -10.43
CA TRP A 13 -16.15 5.21 -9.16
C TRP A 13 -17.05 3.98 -9.10
N ALA A 14 -17.88 3.74 -10.12
CA ALA A 14 -18.77 2.57 -10.14
C ALA A 14 -18.01 1.24 -10.12
N ARG A 15 -16.85 1.16 -10.79
CA ARG A 15 -15.97 -0.02 -10.75
C ARG A 15 -15.36 -0.23 -9.35
N GLN A 16 -14.80 0.81 -8.75
CA GLN A 16 -14.25 0.79 -7.40
C GLN A 16 -15.30 0.39 -6.37
N GLU A 17 -16.50 0.98 -6.46
CA GLU A 17 -17.62 0.69 -5.56
C GLU A 17 -18.05 -0.78 -5.66
N ARG A 18 -18.15 -1.34 -6.89
CA ARG A 18 -18.46 -2.78 -7.06
C ARG A 18 -17.38 -3.67 -6.44
N ALA A 19 -16.10 -3.36 -6.67
CA ALA A 19 -14.99 -4.10 -6.08
C ALA A 19 -15.03 -4.02 -4.55
N TYR A 20 -15.27 -2.82 -4.01
CA TYR A 20 -15.41 -2.58 -2.58
C TYR A 20 -16.55 -3.34 -1.95
N GLN A 21 -17.75 -3.29 -2.53
CA GLN A 21 -18.89 -4.03 -1.97
C GLN A 21 -18.64 -5.55 -1.99
N ARG A 22 -17.96 -6.08 -3.02
CA ARG A 22 -17.57 -7.50 -3.07
C ARG A 22 -16.60 -7.86 -1.94
N VAL A 23 -15.51 -7.11 -1.78
CA VAL A 23 -14.50 -7.36 -0.74
C VAL A 23 -15.10 -7.19 0.65
N ARG A 24 -15.86 -6.12 0.87
CA ARG A 24 -16.54 -5.85 2.14
C ARG A 24 -17.54 -6.95 2.49
N HIS A 25 -18.32 -7.44 1.54
CA HIS A 25 -19.22 -8.57 1.76
C HIS A 25 -18.45 -9.81 2.21
N PHE A 26 -17.36 -10.15 1.53
CA PHE A 26 -16.47 -11.26 1.90
C PHE A 26 -15.87 -11.09 3.31
N MET A 27 -15.39 -9.91 3.66
CA MET A 27 -14.80 -9.67 4.99
C MET A 27 -15.85 -9.69 6.10
N LYS A 28 -17.07 -9.20 5.83
CA LYS A 28 -18.20 -9.26 6.78
C LYS A 28 -18.67 -10.68 7.04
N THR A 29 -18.84 -11.50 5.99
CA THR A 29 -19.29 -12.90 6.15
C THR A 29 -18.29 -13.73 6.96
N ARG A 30 -17.00 -13.35 6.93
CA ARG A 30 -15.93 -13.95 7.73
C ARG A 30 -15.67 -13.24 9.07
N LYS A 31 -16.51 -12.27 9.46
CA LYS A 31 -16.37 -11.46 10.68
C LYS A 31 -15.04 -10.69 10.83
N ILE A 32 -14.24 -10.58 9.78
CA ILE A 32 -12.93 -9.89 9.80
C ILE A 32 -13.09 -8.43 10.21
N LEU A 33 -14.09 -7.73 9.66
CA LEU A 33 -14.34 -6.32 10.00
C LEU A 33 -14.99 -6.11 11.37
N GLN A 34 -15.49 -7.16 12.03
CA GLN A 34 -15.93 -7.06 13.43
C GLN A 34 -14.71 -6.99 14.34
N ASP A 35 -13.72 -7.86 14.09
CA ASP A 35 -12.50 -7.94 14.89
C ASP A 35 -11.50 -6.83 14.54
N LYS A 36 -11.48 -6.41 13.27
CA LYS A 36 -10.50 -5.46 12.70
C LYS A 36 -11.17 -4.43 11.80
N PRO A 37 -12.04 -3.56 12.34
CA PRO A 37 -12.76 -2.55 11.55
C PRO A 37 -11.83 -1.59 10.80
N TRP A 38 -10.61 -1.38 11.30
CA TRP A 38 -9.60 -0.53 10.67
C TRP A 38 -9.03 -1.07 9.34
N LEU A 39 -9.34 -2.32 8.96
CA LEU A 39 -9.01 -2.86 7.64
C LEU A 39 -10.00 -2.45 6.55
N ASP A 40 -11.09 -1.74 6.89
CA ASP A 40 -12.03 -1.19 5.91
C ASP A 40 -11.51 0.13 5.33
N PHE A 41 -10.75 0.05 4.24
CA PHE A 41 -10.20 1.22 3.54
C PHE A 41 -11.20 1.92 2.60
N GLY A 42 -12.50 1.60 2.67
CA GLY A 42 -13.52 2.26 1.84
C GLY A 42 -13.28 2.11 0.33
N GLY A 43 -12.59 1.05 -0.09
CA GLY A 43 -12.24 0.79 -1.48
C GLY A 43 -11.00 1.51 -2.00
N ALA A 44 -10.29 2.27 -1.15
CA ALA A 44 -9.00 2.89 -1.53
C ALA A 44 -7.91 1.83 -1.75
N PHE A 45 -7.91 0.78 -0.91
CA PHE A 45 -6.99 -0.34 -1.00
C PHE A 45 -7.78 -1.65 -0.96
N PHE A 46 -7.40 -2.61 -1.80
CA PHE A 46 -7.97 -3.97 -1.83
C PHE A 46 -6.98 -5.04 -1.38
N ALA A 47 -5.72 -4.68 -1.23
CA ALA A 47 -4.66 -5.53 -0.71
C ALA A 47 -3.82 -4.72 0.29
N VAL A 48 -3.42 -5.38 1.38
CA VAL A 48 -2.45 -4.86 2.34
C VAL A 48 -1.43 -5.95 2.58
N ALA A 49 -0.17 -5.64 2.33
CA ALA A 49 0.96 -6.49 2.69
C ALA A 49 1.56 -5.98 3.99
N VAL A 50 1.81 -6.90 4.93
CA VAL A 50 2.49 -6.60 6.20
C VAL A 50 3.63 -7.59 6.34
N LYS A 51 4.80 -7.09 6.70
CA LYS A 51 6.01 -7.87 6.90
C LYS A 51 6.74 -7.39 8.15
N GLU A 52 7.26 -8.31 8.94
CA GLU A 52 8.21 -8.00 10.00
C GLU A 52 9.59 -7.76 9.38
N GLY A 53 10.22 -6.64 9.73
CA GLY A 53 11.40 -6.13 9.04
C GLY A 53 11.05 -5.40 7.74
N ASN A 54 11.83 -5.61 6.67
CA ASN A 54 11.55 -5.02 5.35
C ASN A 54 11.92 -6.00 4.20
N SER A 55 11.76 -5.54 2.96
CA SER A 55 12.11 -6.32 1.76
C SER A 55 13.48 -5.91 1.21
N GLU A 56 14.54 -6.57 1.65
CA GLU A 56 15.93 -6.21 1.31
C GLU A 56 16.38 -6.59 -0.11
N ILE A 57 15.57 -7.41 -0.80
CA ILE A 57 15.87 -7.88 -2.15
C ILE A 57 15.32 -6.86 -3.14
N TYR A 58 16.11 -6.47 -4.14
CA TYR A 58 15.61 -5.63 -5.24
C TYR A 58 14.48 -6.34 -5.99
N HIS A 59 13.34 -5.69 -6.11
CA HIS A 59 12.17 -6.25 -6.78
C HIS A 59 11.25 -5.17 -7.35
N LEU A 60 10.25 -5.64 -8.09
CA LEU A 60 9.10 -4.88 -8.56
C LEU A 60 7.84 -5.56 -8.00
N ASP A 61 6.82 -4.76 -7.72
CA ASP A 61 5.48 -5.28 -7.41
C ASP A 61 4.78 -5.69 -8.71
N TRP A 62 5.24 -6.80 -9.30
CA TRP A 62 4.87 -7.22 -10.67
C TRP A 62 3.37 -7.51 -10.86
N SER A 63 2.66 -7.79 -9.77
CA SER A 63 1.22 -8.08 -9.78
C SER A 63 0.35 -6.82 -9.78
N ASP A 64 0.91 -5.65 -9.45
CA ASP A 64 0.16 -4.40 -9.43
C ASP A 64 -0.17 -3.93 -10.85
N ASP A 65 -1.18 -3.08 -11.02
CA ASP A 65 -1.37 -2.42 -12.32
C ASP A 65 -0.20 -1.46 -12.59
N ARG A 66 0.16 -1.23 -13.87
CA ARG A 66 1.28 -0.33 -14.21
C ARG A 66 1.03 1.12 -13.77
N GLU A 67 -0.23 1.51 -13.60
CA GLU A 67 -0.66 2.84 -13.15
C GLU A 67 -1.13 2.83 -11.69
N ALA A 68 -1.07 1.68 -11.01
CA ALA A 68 -1.43 1.60 -9.61
C ALA A 68 -0.40 2.33 -8.73
N LEU A 69 -0.91 3.07 -7.76
CA LEU A 69 -0.12 3.69 -6.72
C LEU A 69 -0.07 2.77 -5.50
N THR A 70 1.14 2.47 -5.06
CA THR A 70 1.39 1.70 -3.84
C THR A 70 1.86 2.65 -2.76
N TRP A 71 1.31 2.47 -1.56
CA TRP A 71 1.62 3.27 -0.38
C TRP A 71 2.37 2.41 0.62
N VAL A 72 3.53 2.89 1.05
CA VAL A 72 4.41 2.19 1.99
C VAL A 72 4.56 3.04 3.24
N THR A 73 4.33 2.44 4.40
CA THR A 73 4.54 3.05 5.72
C THR A 73 5.20 2.02 6.62
N GLY A 74 6.10 2.47 7.49
CA GLY A 74 6.64 1.64 8.56
C GLY A 74 5.82 1.80 9.85
N LEU A 75 5.89 0.79 10.72
CA LEU A 75 5.24 0.74 12.03
C LEU A 75 6.27 0.37 13.09
N GLY A 76 6.23 1.03 14.25
CA GLY A 76 7.18 0.82 15.36
C GLY A 76 8.41 1.72 15.29
N THR A 77 9.42 1.42 16.11
CA THR A 77 10.65 2.22 16.18
C THR A 77 11.84 1.39 15.73
N TRP A 78 12.61 1.89 14.77
CA TRP A 78 13.78 1.19 14.24
C TRP A 78 14.86 2.18 13.78
N LYS A 79 16.02 1.65 13.39
CA LYS A 79 17.11 2.36 12.72
C LYS A 79 17.54 1.62 11.46
N GLY A 80 17.90 2.37 10.42
CA GLY A 80 18.12 1.82 9.08
C GLY A 80 16.78 1.60 8.38
N GLY A 81 16.71 0.65 7.44
CA GLY A 81 15.45 0.32 6.80
C GLY A 81 14.99 1.28 5.69
N ASP A 82 15.84 2.20 5.25
CA ASP A 82 15.53 3.18 4.21
C ASP A 82 15.07 2.52 2.91
N LEU A 83 14.10 3.13 2.23
CA LEU A 83 13.63 2.69 0.93
C LEU A 83 14.60 3.17 -0.16
N ARG A 84 15.15 2.24 -0.94
CA ARG A 84 15.98 2.52 -2.10
C ARG A 84 15.16 2.40 -3.37
N LEU A 85 15.28 3.40 -4.24
CA LEU A 85 14.66 3.44 -5.56
C LEU A 85 15.78 3.52 -6.61
N VAL A 86 16.03 2.41 -7.31
CA VAL A 86 17.25 2.20 -8.08
C VAL A 86 17.34 3.16 -9.28
N GLU A 87 16.27 3.28 -10.05
CA GLU A 87 16.24 4.09 -11.27
C GLU A 87 16.34 5.60 -10.99
N LEU A 88 16.01 6.00 -9.76
CA LEU A 88 16.08 7.40 -9.33
C LEU A 88 17.40 7.74 -8.65
N ASP A 89 18.24 6.73 -8.33
CA ASP A 89 19.44 6.87 -7.49
C ASP A 89 19.13 7.60 -6.17
N VAL A 90 18.00 7.25 -5.55
CA VAL A 90 17.50 7.87 -4.32
C VAL A 90 17.34 6.84 -3.21
N GLN A 91 17.76 7.24 -2.01
CA GLN A 91 17.48 6.54 -0.76
C GLN A 91 16.61 7.44 0.12
N VAL A 92 15.40 6.98 0.42
CA VAL A 92 14.42 7.69 1.24
C VAL A 92 14.44 7.11 2.66
N PRO A 93 14.86 7.87 3.67
CA PRO A 93 14.71 7.46 5.05
C PRO A 93 13.24 7.22 5.37
N MET A 94 12.93 6.09 5.97
CA MET A 94 11.57 5.76 6.40
C MET A 94 11.52 5.83 7.93
N LYS A 95 10.47 6.45 8.47
CA LYS A 95 10.16 6.44 9.90
C LYS A 95 8.68 6.21 10.14
N GLU A 96 8.34 5.87 11.38
CA GLU A 96 6.94 5.68 11.76
C GLU A 96 6.12 6.95 11.54
N GLY A 97 4.92 6.78 11.01
CA GLY A 97 4.01 7.88 10.68
C GLY A 97 4.29 8.57 9.34
N GLU A 98 5.39 8.22 8.65
CA GLU A 98 5.62 8.66 7.28
C GLU A 98 5.09 7.62 6.27
N ALA A 99 4.54 8.12 5.17
CA ALA A 99 4.10 7.31 4.06
C ALA A 99 4.74 7.79 2.76
N LEU A 100 5.23 6.84 1.97
CA LEU A 100 5.70 7.07 0.62
C LEU A 100 4.70 6.47 -0.38
N CYS A 101 4.44 7.19 -1.46
CA CYS A 101 3.56 6.76 -2.54
C CYS A 101 4.34 6.71 -3.85
N GLY A 102 4.19 5.65 -4.63
CA GLY A 102 4.82 5.52 -5.94
C GLY A 102 4.27 4.35 -6.75
N CYS A 103 4.60 4.31 -8.05
CA CYS A 103 4.29 3.19 -8.92
C CYS A 103 5.34 2.08 -8.76
N MET A 104 5.18 1.23 -7.75
CA MET A 104 6.18 0.22 -7.36
C MET A 104 6.37 -0.92 -8.39
N ARG A 105 5.45 -1.04 -9.35
CA ARG A 105 5.64 -1.89 -10.55
C ARG A 105 6.64 -1.29 -11.56
N GLN A 106 6.92 0.00 -11.49
CA GLN A 106 7.78 0.70 -12.45
C GLN A 106 9.15 1.11 -11.89
N LEU A 107 9.34 1.01 -10.58
CA LEU A 107 10.55 1.41 -9.89
C LEU A 107 11.11 0.21 -9.12
N VAL A 108 12.29 -0.29 -9.52
CA VAL A 108 12.98 -1.33 -8.76
C VAL A 108 13.35 -0.76 -7.39
N HIS A 109 12.93 -1.47 -6.36
CA HIS A 109 13.08 -1.00 -4.99
C HIS A 109 13.47 -2.10 -4.02
N SER A 110 14.04 -1.69 -2.89
CA SER A 110 14.35 -2.53 -1.74
C SER A 110 14.45 -1.69 -0.48
N GLY A 111 14.37 -2.34 0.68
CA GLY A 111 14.77 -1.76 1.96
C GLY A 111 16.26 -1.96 2.19
N SER A 112 16.94 -0.95 2.72
CA SER A 112 18.27 -1.15 3.31
C SER A 112 18.16 -1.96 4.61
N PRO A 113 19.23 -2.63 5.07
CA PRO A 113 19.16 -3.42 6.30
C PRO A 113 18.68 -2.61 7.50
N ILE A 114 17.82 -3.22 8.32
CA ILE A 114 17.50 -2.70 9.64
C ILE A 114 18.67 -3.05 10.57
N VAL A 115 19.18 -2.06 11.29
CA VAL A 115 20.35 -2.24 12.16
C VAL A 115 19.98 -2.45 13.63
N SER A 116 18.81 -1.99 14.05
CA SER A 116 18.26 -2.17 15.41
C SER A 116 16.80 -1.74 15.46
N GLY A 117 16.00 -2.31 16.36
CA GLY A 117 14.59 -1.97 16.58
C GLY A 117 13.86 -3.15 17.17
#